data_AF-A0A3B1JQS6-F1
#
_entry.id   AF-A0A3B1JQS6-F1
#
_cell.length_a   1.000
_cell.length_b   1.000
_cell.length_c   1.000
_cell.angle_alpha   90.00
_cell.angle_beta   90.00
_cell.angle_gamma   90.00
#
_symmetry.space_group_name_H-M   'P 1'
#
loop_
_entity.id
_entity.type
_entity.pdbx_description
1 polymer ?
#
loop_
_entity_poly.entity_id
_entity_poly.type
_entity_poly.pdbx_seq_one_letter_code
_entity_poly.pdbx_strand_id
1 'polypeptide(L)'
;TCCHLCVLLPALAVRDSPPNPPVLTPTKGETTTMHCNLGTIEGAAWWYKQVPGGVPQHVLKNYHDWSSPEFGSGFSSPKFRSTCSTKSDCNLIISNVEVGDSAVYYCKTLDGSVSVEFVSQ
;
A
#
# COMPACT_ATOMS: atom_id res chain seq x y z
N THR A 1 -35.23 -14.21 -14.11
CA THR A 1 -34.28 -14.98 -14.96
C THR A 1 -33.37 -13.98 -15.64
N CYS A 2 -32.05 -13.94 -15.59
CA CYS A 2 -30.92 -14.73 -15.08
C CYS A 2 -29.71 -13.77 -15.33
N CYS A 3 -28.79 -13.39 -14.43
CA CYS A 3 -27.58 -14.13 -14.07
C CYS A 3 -26.61 -13.21 -13.27
N HIS A 4 -27.09 -12.47 -12.26
CA HIS A 4 -26.28 -11.48 -11.52
C HIS A 4 -25.53 -12.01 -10.29
N LEU A 5 -25.36 -13.34 -10.14
CA LEU A 5 -24.46 -13.89 -9.13
C LEU A 5 -23.07 -14.16 -9.73
N CYS A 6 -22.20 -13.17 -9.64
CA CYS A 6 -20.78 -13.45 -9.40
C CYS A 6 -20.52 -13.23 -7.92
N VAL A 7 -20.86 -14.23 -7.12
CA VAL A 7 -20.36 -14.35 -5.74
C VAL A 7 -18.94 -14.91 -5.85
N LEU A 8 -17.94 -14.13 -5.48
CA LEU A 8 -16.59 -14.65 -5.20
C LEU A 8 -16.43 -14.72 -3.68
N LEU A 9 -16.18 -15.95 -3.22
CA LEU A 9 -16.06 -16.40 -1.82
C LEU A 9 -14.91 -15.73 -1.06
N PRO A 10 -14.91 -15.78 0.29
CA PRO A 10 -14.22 -14.82 1.15
C PRO A 10 -12.72 -15.05 1.11
N ALA A 11 -11.96 -14.00 0.76
CA ALA A 11 -10.56 -13.96 1.12
C ALA A 11 -10.49 -14.02 2.66
N LEU A 12 -9.70 -14.97 3.16
CA LEU A 12 -9.34 -15.15 4.56
C LEU A 12 -9.32 -13.79 5.27
N ALA A 13 -10.22 -13.61 6.24
CA ALA A 13 -10.17 -12.46 7.13
C ALA A 13 -8.83 -12.53 7.87
N VAL A 14 -7.84 -11.80 7.35
CA VAL A 14 -6.68 -11.40 8.11
C VAL A 14 -7.24 -10.64 9.31
N ARG A 15 -6.99 -11.18 10.51
CA ARG A 15 -7.38 -10.52 11.76
C ARG A 15 -6.82 -9.09 11.70
N ASP A 16 -7.73 -8.12 11.85
CA ASP A 16 -7.50 -6.66 11.85
C ASP A 16 -7.50 -5.87 10.53
N SER A 17 -8.07 -6.37 9.42
CA SER A 17 -8.41 -5.48 8.29
C SER A 17 -9.71 -4.70 8.55
N PRO A 18 -9.78 -3.36 8.35
CA PRO A 18 -11.04 -2.62 8.39
C PRO A 18 -12.02 -3.19 7.34
N PRO A 19 -13.34 -3.21 7.62
CA PRO A 19 -14.34 -3.85 6.77
C PRO A 19 -14.40 -3.28 5.35
N ASN A 20 -13.88 -2.07 5.15
CA ASN A 20 -13.58 -1.49 3.84
C ASN A 20 -12.21 -0.80 3.89
N PRO A 21 -11.36 -0.98 2.86
CA PRO A 21 -10.11 -0.24 2.76
C PRO A 21 -10.36 1.25 2.57
N PRO A 22 -9.55 2.13 3.17
CA PRO A 22 -9.55 3.56 2.86
C PRO A 22 -9.45 3.81 1.36
N VAL A 23 -10.35 4.65 0.84
CA VAL A 23 -10.33 5.09 -0.55
C VAL A 23 -9.70 6.48 -0.62
N LEU A 24 -8.69 6.63 -1.48
CA LEU A 24 -8.03 7.91 -1.76
C LEU A 24 -8.32 8.33 -3.20
N THR A 25 -8.85 9.54 -3.39
CA THR A 25 -9.18 10.10 -4.72
C THR A 25 -8.41 11.38 -4.99
N PRO A 26 -7.06 11.33 -5.10
CA PRO A 26 -6.26 12.51 -5.43
C PRO A 26 -6.50 12.97 -6.88
N THR A 27 -6.43 14.27 -7.11
CA THR A 27 -6.42 14.85 -8.46
C THR A 27 -5.06 14.66 -9.11
N LYS A 28 -5.01 14.56 -10.45
CA LYS A 28 -3.75 14.50 -11.20
C LYS A 28 -2.82 15.66 -10.80
N GLY A 29 -1.56 15.33 -10.52
CA GLY A 29 -0.54 16.28 -10.08
C GLY A 29 -0.46 16.48 -8.56
N GLU A 30 -1.44 16.02 -7.80
CA GLU A 30 -1.41 16.09 -6.35
C GLU A 30 -0.38 15.11 -5.75
N THR A 31 -0.08 15.31 -4.46
CA THR A 31 0.68 14.36 -3.67
C THR A 31 -0.27 13.72 -2.67
N THR A 32 -0.26 12.39 -2.63
CA THR A 32 -1.06 11.62 -1.66
C THR A 32 -0.16 10.85 -0.70
N THR A 33 -0.65 10.64 0.52
CA THR A 33 0.06 9.92 1.58
C THR A 33 -0.81 8.79 2.09
N MET A 34 -0.25 7.59 2.12
CA MET A 34 -0.85 6.39 2.70
C MET A 34 -0.13 6.06 4.00
N HIS A 35 -0.91 5.83 5.05
CA HIS A 35 -0.40 5.66 6.41
C HIS A 35 -0.41 4.19 6.84
N CYS A 36 0.74 3.63 7.17
CA CYS A 36 0.82 2.28 7.70
C CYS A 36 1.31 2.28 9.15
N ASN A 37 0.45 1.78 10.04
CA ASN A 37 0.80 1.46 11.41
C ASN A 37 0.97 -0.06 11.53
N LEU A 38 2.18 -0.50 11.89
CA LEU A 38 2.60 -1.88 12.06
C LEU A 38 2.20 -2.44 13.44
N GLY A 39 1.49 -1.67 14.26
CA GLY A 39 1.09 -2.05 15.62
C GLY A 39 2.30 -2.25 16.54
N THR A 40 2.33 -3.40 17.23
CA THR A 40 3.41 -3.80 18.14
C THR A 40 4.63 -4.37 17.42
N ILE A 41 4.63 -4.45 16.10
CA ILE A 41 5.72 -5.05 15.32
C ILE A 41 6.70 -3.95 14.94
N GLU A 42 7.92 -4.08 15.45
CA GLU A 42 9.05 -3.26 15.00
C GLU A 42 9.64 -3.89 13.73
N GLY A 43 9.62 -3.17 12.60
CA GLY A 43 10.11 -3.73 11.36
C GLY A 43 10.14 -2.75 10.20
N ALA A 44 10.71 -3.21 9.07
CA ALA A 44 10.59 -2.46 7.84
C ALA A 44 9.14 -2.50 7.34
N ALA A 45 8.72 -1.45 6.65
CA ALA A 45 7.48 -1.42 5.90
C ALA A 45 7.78 -1.79 4.45
N TRP A 46 7.13 -2.85 3.96
CA TRP A 46 7.12 -3.22 2.55
C TRP A 46 5.87 -2.70 1.88
N TRP A 47 6.04 -1.94 0.81
CA TRP A 47 4.94 -1.39 0.03
C TRP A 47 4.77 -2.13 -1.28
N TYR A 48 3.52 -2.49 -1.58
CA TYR A 48 3.14 -3.15 -2.82
C TYR A 48 2.06 -2.35 -3.53
N LYS A 49 2.08 -2.39 -4.86
CA LYS A 49 1.07 -1.83 -5.75
C LYS A 49 0.46 -2.96 -6.57
N GLN A 50 -0.86 -3.03 -6.64
CA GLN A 50 -1.58 -4.00 -7.47
C GLN A 50 -2.66 -3.30 -8.29
N VAL A 51 -2.48 -3.29 -9.60
CA VAL A 51 -3.55 -2.87 -10.52
C VAL A 51 -4.66 -3.93 -10.57
N PRO A 52 -5.92 -3.58 -10.84
CA PRO A 52 -7.01 -4.55 -10.94
C PRO A 52 -6.68 -5.72 -11.88
N GLY A 53 -6.79 -6.95 -11.39
CA GLY A 53 -6.46 -8.17 -12.14
C GLY A 53 -4.96 -8.45 -12.34
N GLY A 54 -4.09 -7.57 -11.87
CA GLY A 54 -2.63 -7.75 -11.90
C GLY A 54 -2.09 -8.50 -10.67
N VAL A 55 -0.79 -8.80 -10.70
CA VAL A 55 -0.05 -9.32 -9.53
C VAL A 55 0.51 -8.18 -8.69
N PRO A 56 0.63 -8.32 -7.35
CA PRO A 56 1.30 -7.32 -6.52
C PRO A 56 2.75 -7.07 -6.95
N GLN A 57 3.11 -5.81 -7.13
CA GLN A 57 4.45 -5.35 -7.48
C GLN A 57 5.10 -4.69 -6.25
N HIS A 58 6.33 -5.08 -5.92
CA HIS A 58 7.09 -4.44 -4.85
C HIS A 58 7.49 -3.02 -5.26
N VAL A 59 7.00 -2.02 -4.53
CA VAL A 59 7.28 -0.59 -4.78
C VAL A 59 8.57 -0.20 -4.09
N LEU A 60 8.61 -0.35 -2.76
CA LEU A 60 9.79 -0.07 -1.95
C LEU A 60 9.68 -0.73 -0.58
N LYS A 61 10.82 -0.85 0.09
CA LYS A 61 10.98 -1.24 1.48
C LYS A 61 11.67 -0.11 2.23
N ASN A 62 11.18 0.24 3.41
CA ASN A 62 11.79 1.28 4.24
C ASN A 62 11.81 0.89 5.72
N TYR A 63 12.85 1.31 6.44
CA TYR A 63 12.98 1.12 7.88
C TYR A 63 13.41 2.43 8.53
N HIS A 64 13.01 2.66 9.77
CA HIS A 64 13.20 3.96 10.44
C HIS A 64 14.67 4.41 10.54
N ASP A 65 15.62 3.48 10.68
CA ASP A 65 17.06 3.78 10.75
C ASP A 65 17.74 3.96 9.38
N TRP A 66 17.00 3.78 8.28
CA TRP A 66 17.58 3.85 6.95
C TRP A 66 17.65 5.29 6.43
N SER A 67 18.75 5.63 5.79
CA SER A 67 18.92 6.93 5.14
C SER A 67 18.08 7.06 3.86
N SER A 68 17.71 5.93 3.24
CA SER A 68 16.88 5.88 2.03
C SER A 68 16.17 4.53 1.90
N PRO A 69 15.00 4.48 1.24
CA PRO A 69 14.29 3.24 0.98
C PRO A 69 14.99 2.43 -0.14
N GLU A 70 14.80 1.10 -0.09
CA GLU A 70 15.16 0.20 -1.19
C GLU A 70 13.98 0.08 -2.16
N PHE A 71 14.17 0.42 -3.43
CA PHE A 71 13.12 0.37 -4.43
C PHE A 71 13.02 -0.99 -5.13
N GLY A 72 11.79 -1.36 -5.51
CA GLY A 72 11.56 -2.44 -6.47
C GLY A 72 11.79 -1.99 -7.91
N SER A 73 11.81 -2.98 -8.82
CA SER A 73 12.01 -2.71 -10.25
C SER A 73 10.91 -1.83 -10.82
N GLY A 74 11.29 -0.80 -11.57
CA GLY A 74 10.35 0.15 -12.18
C GLY A 74 9.83 1.25 -11.25
N PHE A 75 10.29 1.30 -10.00
CA PHE A 75 9.91 2.32 -9.02
C PHE A 75 11.14 3.13 -8.60
N SER A 76 10.96 4.43 -8.35
CA SER A 76 12.04 5.30 -7.90
C SER A 76 11.51 6.56 -7.23
N SER A 77 12.42 7.28 -6.59
CA SER A 77 12.22 8.68 -6.21
C SER A 77 12.29 9.59 -7.46
N PRO A 78 11.71 10.81 -7.42
CA PRO A 78 10.91 11.37 -6.34
C PRO A 78 9.44 10.91 -6.35
N LYS A 79 9.04 10.11 -7.37
CA LYS A 79 7.66 9.67 -7.58
C LYS A 79 7.10 8.91 -6.36
N PHE A 80 7.86 7.91 -5.89
CA PHE A 80 7.55 7.14 -4.69
C PHE A 80 8.56 7.47 -3.60
N ARG A 81 8.08 7.76 -2.40
CA ARG A 81 8.90 8.04 -1.22
C ARG A 81 8.29 7.35 -0.01
N SER A 82 9.09 7.05 0.99
CA SER A 82 8.59 6.58 2.27
C SER A 82 9.27 7.29 3.43
N THR A 83 8.50 7.54 4.48
CA THR A 83 8.99 8.09 5.74
C THR A 83 8.53 7.18 6.86
N CYS A 84 9.42 6.86 7.79
CA CYS A 84 9.08 6.09 8.99
C CYS A 84 9.39 6.96 10.21
N SER A 85 8.36 7.41 10.91
CA SER A 85 8.51 8.26 12.10
C SER A 85 8.84 7.44 13.35
N THR A 86 8.43 6.17 13.38
CA THR A 86 8.77 5.20 14.42
C THR A 86 9.12 3.88 13.76
N LYS A 87 9.48 2.88 14.58
CA LYS A 87 9.68 1.50 14.13
C LYS A 87 8.43 0.81 13.60
N SER A 88 7.26 1.39 13.88
CA SER A 88 5.94 0.86 13.53
C SER A 88 5.08 1.83 12.74
N ASP A 89 5.51 3.07 12.50
CA ASP A 89 4.72 4.08 11.80
C ASP A 89 5.46 4.52 10.55
N CYS A 90 5.03 4.00 9.41
CA CYS A 90 5.61 4.28 8.11
C CYS A 90 4.56 4.75 7.12
N ASN A 91 4.92 5.70 6.27
CA ASN A 91 4.05 6.26 5.25
C ASN A 91 4.63 5.99 3.86
N LEU A 92 3.74 5.83 2.88
CA LEU A 92 4.08 5.89 1.46
C LEU A 92 3.53 7.19 0.90
N ILE A 93 4.39 7.94 0.23
CA ILE A 93 4.08 9.21 -0.40
C ILE A 93 4.23 9.02 -1.90
N ILE A 94 3.16 9.32 -2.64
CA ILE A 94 3.15 9.33 -4.10
C ILE A 94 2.97 10.76 -4.57
N SER A 95 4.00 11.30 -5.22
CA SER A 95 3.98 12.66 -5.76
C SER A 95 3.51 12.71 -7.21
N ASN A 96 2.99 13.86 -7.63
CA ASN A 96 2.58 14.12 -9.01
C ASN A 96 1.69 12.98 -9.57
N VAL A 97 0.63 12.63 -8.84
CA VAL A 97 -0.24 11.47 -9.13
C VAL A 97 -0.73 11.50 -10.58
N GLU A 98 -0.74 10.35 -11.23
CA GLU A 98 -1.25 10.15 -12.59
C GLU A 98 -2.18 8.94 -12.68
N VAL A 99 -2.88 8.79 -13.80
CA VAL A 99 -3.85 7.69 -14.02
C VAL A 99 -3.19 6.32 -13.87
N GLY A 100 -1.91 6.19 -14.21
CA GLY A 100 -1.15 4.96 -14.03
C GLY A 100 -0.92 4.57 -12.57
N ASP A 101 -1.18 5.46 -11.61
CA ASP A 101 -1.07 5.19 -10.18
C ASP A 101 -2.34 4.59 -9.56
N SER A 102 -3.46 4.56 -10.29
CA SER A 102 -4.70 3.92 -9.84
C SER A 102 -4.49 2.43 -9.62
N ALA A 103 -4.57 2.00 -8.36
CA ALA A 103 -4.26 0.65 -7.91
C ALA A 103 -4.72 0.44 -6.46
N VAL A 104 -4.66 -0.81 -6.00
CA VAL A 104 -4.65 -1.12 -4.58
C VAL A 104 -3.21 -1.10 -4.07
N TYR A 105 -2.95 -0.39 -2.98
CA TYR A 105 -1.66 -0.37 -2.32
C TYR A 105 -1.72 -1.11 -0.99
N TYR A 106 -0.69 -1.89 -0.71
CA TYR A 106 -0.58 -2.71 0.50
C TYR A 106 0.68 -2.36 1.25
N CYS A 107 0.58 -2.27 2.57
CA CYS A 107 1.72 -2.27 3.47
C CYS A 107 1.84 -3.65 4.13
N LYS A 108 3.06 -4.19 4.27
CA LYS A 108 3.35 -5.42 5.00
C LYS A 108 4.56 -5.28 5.92
N THR A 109 4.65 -6.16 6.91
CA THR A 109 5.78 -6.39 7.83
C THR A 109 6.39 -7.78 7.65
N LEU A 110 7.56 -8.02 8.27
CA LEU A 110 8.32 -9.27 8.15
C LEU A 110 7.56 -10.49 8.71
N ASP A 111 6.71 -10.30 9.73
CA ASP A 111 5.90 -11.35 10.34
C ASP A 111 4.54 -11.57 9.64
N GLY A 112 4.24 -10.78 8.60
CA GLY A 112 3.03 -10.90 7.79
C GLY A 112 1.73 -10.45 8.47
N SER A 113 1.81 -9.87 9.67
CA SER A 113 0.66 -9.61 10.54
C SER A 113 -0.14 -8.36 10.20
N VAL A 114 0.35 -7.48 9.31
CA VAL A 114 -0.40 -6.27 8.93
C VAL A 114 -0.48 -6.13 7.42
N SER A 115 -1.71 -6.02 6.90
CA SER A 115 -2.03 -5.64 5.52
C SER A 115 -3.03 -4.48 5.54
N VAL A 116 -2.53 -3.24 5.54
CA VAL A 116 -3.41 -2.08 5.31
C VAL A 116 -3.56 -1.89 3.81
N GLU A 117 -4.80 -1.91 3.35
CA GLU A 117 -5.18 -1.76 1.95
C GLU A 117 -5.63 -0.33 1.67
N PHE A 118 -5.13 0.28 0.60
CA PHE A 118 -5.58 1.58 0.11
C PHE A 118 -6.07 1.44 -1.31
N VAL A 119 -7.26 1.95 -1.61
CA VAL A 119 -7.80 1.96 -2.97
C VAL A 119 -7.66 3.35 -3.55
N SER A 120 -6.91 3.50 -4.64
CA SER A 120 -6.99 4.70 -5.48
C SER A 120 -7.91 4.47 -6.68
N GLN A 121 -8.83 5.41 -6.92
CA GLN A 121 -9.72 5.43 -8.10
C GLN A 121 -9.09 6.27 -9.20
#